data_AF-A0A2Z4J0S3-F1
#
_entry.id   AF-A0A2Z4J0S3-F1
#
_cell.length_a   1.000
_cell.length_b   1.000
_cell.length_c   1.000
_cell.angle_alpha   90.00
_cell.angle_beta   90.00
_cell.angle_gamma   90.00
#
_symmetry.space_group_name_H-M   'P 1'
#
loop_
_entity.id
_entity.type
_entity.pdbx_description
1 polymer ?
#
loop_
_entity_poly.entity_id
_entity_poly.type
_entity_poly.pdbx_seq_one_letter_code
_entity_poly.pdbx_strand_id
1 'polypeptide(L)'
;MADPIARPPLAGPPDVVLHVVRKGADRIGSAADRIDSATPVDRDRAVDALRAFAILGVVLGHWLVTALVADGGVLRASSPLRYMPWLAPISWVFQTLAVFFLVGGHVATRSHASARARGTTYGRWLADRLARLFVPVAAVIALWASATVGLLLTEAEFTTVRTLVKLALSPLWFLLVLAALTAATPLLTRVNPLWPLAVVLHVDLVRFGFGGPSWLGWVNVVAGWLVPYTLGAAWTRGELERRRAGWILLVGGAGAAVVLVAWAGYPASMVGVPGEAVSNLNPPTLAAVAFGLAQCGLALLLRERLRRVMCRPSAWAAVALLNLSAMTVFLWHQTALMATTATGLLAGRLPGLHTLPDDLTWVAARLVWLPVFVLALVLCQGAFRSRGPDPARPGRATRPVRGTRSVRGTRTGRATRSRVIRLNRGRPDHPTTEEPHRARPATPSV
;
A
#
# COMPACT_ATOMS: atom_id res chain seq x y z
N MET A 1 76.28 15.10 17.06
CA MET A 1 75.12 15.97 17.36
C MET A 1 74.33 16.08 16.07
N ALA A 2 73.32 15.22 15.88
CA ALA A 2 72.47 15.21 14.69
C ALA A 2 71.05 14.82 15.12
N ASP A 3 70.11 15.69 14.79
CA ASP A 3 68.71 15.75 15.21
C ASP A 3 67.87 14.65 14.52
N PRO A 4 66.89 13.99 15.19
CA PRO A 4 66.04 13.00 14.55
C PRO A 4 64.87 13.67 13.82
N ILE A 5 64.71 13.31 12.55
CA ILE A 5 63.65 13.75 11.64
C ILE A 5 62.27 13.43 12.24
N ALA A 6 61.54 14.47 12.64
CA ALA A 6 60.14 14.39 13.03
C ALA A 6 59.28 14.00 11.82
N ARG A 7 58.55 12.88 11.93
CA ARG A 7 57.50 12.51 10.97
C ARG A 7 56.27 13.39 11.20
N PRO A 8 55.67 14.03 10.17
CA PRO A 8 54.43 14.77 10.34
C PRO A 8 53.27 13.81 10.65
N PRO A 9 52.30 14.20 11.50
CA PRO A 9 51.15 13.38 11.80
C PRO A 9 50.26 13.21 10.57
N LEU A 10 49.78 11.99 10.34
CA LEU A 10 48.79 11.66 9.32
C LEU A 10 47.54 12.51 9.54
N ALA A 11 47.26 13.42 8.60
CA ALA A 11 46.04 14.21 8.59
C ALA A 11 44.82 13.26 8.52
N GLY A 12 44.03 13.24 9.58
CA GLY A 12 42.69 12.65 9.56
C GLY A 12 41.81 13.34 8.51
N PRO A 13 40.69 12.72 8.09
CA PRO A 13 39.80 13.32 7.09
C PRO A 13 39.37 14.73 7.54
N PRO A 14 39.29 15.71 6.63
CA PRO A 14 39.11 17.12 6.99
C PRO A 14 37.78 17.33 7.72
N ASP A 15 37.84 17.99 8.89
CA ASP A 15 36.72 18.27 9.82
C ASP A 15 35.47 18.88 9.15
N VAL A 16 35.65 19.52 7.99
CA VAL A 16 34.60 20.11 7.16
C VAL A 16 33.61 19.06 6.65
N VAL A 17 34.07 17.88 6.23
CA VAL A 17 33.20 16.81 5.71
C VAL A 17 32.34 16.25 6.84
N LEU A 18 32.96 15.98 7.99
CA LEU A 18 32.25 15.53 9.19
C LEU A 18 31.22 16.57 9.66
N HIS A 19 31.56 17.86 9.63
CA HIS A 19 30.65 18.93 10.03
C HIS A 19 29.45 19.08 9.08
N VAL A 20 29.66 18.99 7.76
CA VAL A 20 28.58 19.05 6.77
C VAL A 20 27.65 17.84 6.89
N VAL A 21 28.20 16.64 7.06
CA VAL A 21 27.43 15.40 7.27
C VAL A 21 26.60 15.50 8.56
N ARG A 22 27.17 15.99 9.65
CA ARG A 22 26.48 16.16 10.94
C ARG A 22 25.35 17.18 10.87
N LYS A 23 25.61 18.35 10.26
CA LYS A 23 24.59 19.40 10.04
C LYS A 23 23.46 18.93 9.11
N GLY A 24 23.77 18.09 8.13
CA GLY A 24 22.78 17.41 7.28
C GLY A 24 21.92 16.44 8.08
N ALA A 25 22.53 15.60 8.92
CA ALA A 25 21.84 14.66 9.78
C ALA A 25 20.91 15.37 10.80
N ASP A 26 21.35 16.48 11.39
CA ASP A 26 20.56 17.27 12.35
C ASP A 26 19.34 17.95 11.69
N ARG A 27 19.49 18.41 10.44
CA ARG A 27 18.37 18.94 9.63
C ARG A 27 17.36 17.86 9.26
N ILE A 28 17.83 16.66 8.97
CA ILE A 28 16.97 15.50 8.69
C ILE A 28 16.23 15.07 9.97
N GLY A 29 16.91 15.04 11.12
CA GLY A 29 16.31 14.76 12.42
C GLY A 29 15.20 15.74 12.79
N SER A 30 15.47 17.05 12.74
CA SER A 30 14.49 18.10 13.04
C SER A 30 13.32 18.16 12.05
N ALA A 31 13.52 17.74 10.79
CA ALA A 31 12.42 17.56 9.84
C ALA A 31 11.57 16.32 10.17
N ALA A 32 12.22 15.21 10.57
CA ALA A 32 11.54 13.99 10.95
C ALA A 32 10.67 14.18 12.20
N ASP A 33 11.18 14.89 13.22
CA ASP A 33 10.43 15.19 14.44
C ASP A 33 9.23 16.10 14.17
N ARG A 34 9.35 17.04 13.24
CA ARG A 34 8.22 17.86 12.80
C ARG A 34 7.14 17.02 12.13
N ILE A 35 7.52 16.11 11.22
CA ILE A 35 6.56 15.19 10.57
C ILE A 35 5.88 14.30 11.62
N ASP A 36 6.63 13.80 12.60
CA ASP A 36 6.10 12.98 13.68
C ASP A 36 5.06 13.75 14.52
N SER A 37 5.41 14.96 14.97
CA SER A 37 4.53 15.83 15.77
C SER A 37 3.27 16.30 15.03
N ALA A 38 3.34 16.46 13.71
CA ALA A 38 2.21 16.89 12.88
C ALA A 38 1.28 15.73 12.49
N THR A 39 1.66 14.48 12.77
CA THR A 39 0.88 13.30 12.40
C THR A 39 -0.25 13.07 13.43
N PRO A 40 -1.52 12.93 12.99
CA PRO A 40 -2.62 12.58 13.88
C PRO A 40 -2.37 11.27 14.66
N VAL A 41 -2.69 11.29 15.95
CA VAL A 41 -2.43 10.17 16.87
C VAL A 41 -3.25 8.92 16.52
N ASP A 42 -4.36 9.08 15.79
CA ASP A 42 -5.26 8.00 15.37
C ASP A 42 -4.80 7.28 14.07
N ARG A 43 -3.68 7.73 13.47
CA ARG A 43 -3.14 7.16 12.23
C ARG A 43 -2.41 5.85 12.49
N ASP A 44 -2.85 4.76 11.85
CA ASP A 44 -2.18 3.45 11.98
C ASP A 44 -0.88 3.42 11.16
N ARG A 45 0.24 3.68 11.85
CA ARG A 45 1.57 3.70 11.25
C ARG A 45 2.01 2.36 10.68
N ALA A 46 1.49 1.23 11.19
CA ALA A 46 1.86 -0.09 10.67
C ALA A 46 1.19 -0.36 9.32
N VAL A 47 -0.05 0.07 9.14
CA VAL A 47 -0.74 -0.01 7.83
C VAL A 47 0.02 0.79 6.78
N ASP A 48 0.48 1.99 7.14
CA ASP A 48 1.30 2.83 6.24
C ASP A 48 2.67 2.22 5.95
N ALA A 49 3.31 1.58 6.92
CA ALA A 49 4.56 0.86 6.70
C ALA A 49 4.37 -0.34 5.75
N LEU A 50 3.29 -1.10 5.90
CA LEU A 50 2.94 -2.18 4.98
C LEU A 50 2.68 -1.67 3.56
N ARG A 51 2.00 -0.51 3.42
CA ARG A 51 1.78 0.14 2.12
C ARG A 51 3.09 0.53 1.47
N ALA A 52 3.98 1.17 2.23
CA ALA A 52 5.31 1.58 1.79
C ALA A 52 6.14 0.37 1.33
N PHE A 53 6.18 -0.68 2.15
CA PHE A 53 6.87 -1.93 1.81
C PHE A 53 6.30 -2.56 0.53
N ALA A 54 4.98 -2.60 0.40
CA ALA A 54 4.35 -3.16 -0.78
C ALA A 54 4.73 -2.40 -2.05
N ILE A 55 4.71 -1.06 -2.02
CA ILE A 55 5.12 -0.24 -3.17
C ILE A 55 6.61 -0.44 -3.49
N LEU A 56 7.48 -0.46 -2.48
CA LEU A 56 8.92 -0.68 -2.69
C LEU A 56 9.19 -2.06 -3.28
N GLY A 57 8.51 -3.11 -2.81
CA GLY A 57 8.62 -4.46 -3.37
C GLY A 57 8.30 -4.49 -4.86
N VAL A 58 7.20 -3.87 -5.27
CA VAL A 58 6.80 -3.77 -6.70
C VAL A 58 7.84 -2.99 -7.51
N VAL A 59 8.27 -1.83 -7.02
CA VAL A 59 9.24 -0.98 -7.73
C VAL A 59 10.59 -1.69 -7.91
N LEU A 60 11.12 -2.26 -6.83
CA LEU A 60 12.38 -3.00 -6.85
C LEU A 60 12.27 -4.27 -7.70
N GLY A 61 11.15 -4.99 -7.61
CA GLY A 61 10.88 -6.16 -8.44
C GLY A 61 10.93 -5.81 -9.93
N HIS A 62 10.28 -4.72 -10.33
CA HIS A 62 10.35 -4.25 -11.71
C HIS A 62 11.76 -3.85 -12.14
N TRP A 63 12.50 -3.10 -11.32
CA TRP A 63 13.86 -2.68 -11.67
C TRP A 63 14.86 -3.84 -11.77
N LEU A 64 14.69 -4.87 -10.93
CA LEU A 64 15.60 -6.03 -10.89
C LEU A 64 15.21 -7.14 -11.88
N VAL A 65 13.91 -7.31 -12.19
CA VAL A 65 13.43 -8.41 -13.04
C VAL A 65 13.20 -7.97 -14.49
N THR A 66 13.01 -6.68 -14.76
CA THR A 66 12.85 -6.18 -16.14
C THR A 66 14.20 -5.81 -16.69
N ALA A 67 14.73 -6.53 -17.68
CA ALA A 67 15.92 -6.17 -18.45
C ALA A 67 15.51 -5.63 -19.84
N LEU A 68 16.22 -4.63 -20.33
CA LEU A 68 16.01 -4.06 -21.67
C LEU A 68 17.26 -4.36 -22.50
N VAL A 69 17.19 -5.41 -23.31
CA VAL A 69 18.34 -5.87 -24.10
C VAL A 69 18.32 -5.16 -25.44
N ALA A 70 19.43 -4.51 -25.77
CA ALA A 70 19.64 -3.87 -27.06
C ALA A 70 20.25 -4.88 -28.04
N ASP A 71 19.43 -5.36 -28.96
CA ASP A 71 19.80 -6.38 -29.94
C ASP A 71 19.48 -5.90 -31.37
N GLY A 72 20.50 -5.77 -32.22
CA GLY A 72 20.32 -5.38 -33.63
C GLY A 72 19.63 -4.04 -33.88
N GLY A 73 19.68 -3.07 -32.95
CA GLY A 73 18.96 -1.79 -33.05
C GLY A 73 17.56 -1.80 -32.42
N VAL A 74 17.13 -2.96 -31.90
CA VAL A 74 15.83 -3.16 -31.25
C VAL A 74 16.01 -3.25 -29.75
N LEU A 75 15.09 -2.66 -28.98
CA LEU A 75 14.99 -2.91 -27.54
C LEU A 75 13.94 -3.98 -27.26
N ARG A 76 14.36 -5.07 -26.63
CA ARG A 76 13.47 -6.16 -26.20
C ARG A 76 13.49 -6.30 -24.68
N ALA A 77 12.31 -6.53 -24.11
CA ALA A 77 12.19 -6.87 -22.70
C ALA A 77 12.61 -8.32 -22.45
N SER A 78 13.51 -8.53 -21.49
CA SER A 78 13.96 -9.84 -21.02
C SER A 78 13.93 -9.89 -19.49
N SER A 79 14.18 -11.06 -18.90
CA SER A 79 14.19 -11.25 -17.45
C SER A 79 15.32 -12.18 -17.01
N PRO A 80 16.03 -11.87 -15.91
CA PRO A 80 17.03 -12.77 -15.34
C PRO A 80 16.43 -14.11 -14.92
N LEU A 81 15.15 -14.17 -14.56
CA LEU A 81 14.48 -15.42 -14.16
C LEU A 81 14.39 -16.43 -15.31
N ARG A 82 14.51 -15.97 -16.57
CA ARG A 82 14.56 -16.85 -17.74
C ARG A 82 15.89 -17.60 -17.86
N TYR A 83 17.00 -16.95 -17.51
CA TYR A 83 18.35 -17.51 -17.65
C TYR A 83 18.85 -18.15 -16.34
N MET A 84 18.41 -17.61 -15.21
CA MET A 84 18.75 -18.04 -13.86
C MET A 84 17.46 -18.41 -13.09
N PRO A 85 16.75 -19.50 -13.47
CA PRO A 85 15.47 -19.88 -12.85
C PRO A 85 15.59 -20.22 -11.36
N TRP A 86 16.79 -20.56 -10.89
CA TRP A 86 17.09 -20.77 -9.47
C TRP A 86 16.93 -19.49 -8.62
N LEU A 87 16.84 -18.30 -9.24
CA LEU A 87 16.47 -17.04 -8.58
C LEU A 87 14.96 -16.90 -8.35
N ALA A 88 14.13 -17.86 -8.77
CA ALA A 88 12.68 -17.81 -8.56
C ALA A 88 12.25 -17.47 -7.12
N PRO A 89 12.88 -17.96 -6.04
CA PRO A 89 12.52 -17.58 -4.67
C PRO A 89 12.65 -16.07 -4.39
N ILE A 90 13.55 -15.37 -5.08
CA ILE A 90 13.70 -13.92 -4.96
C ILE A 90 12.44 -13.19 -5.47
N SER A 91 11.78 -13.73 -6.50
CA SER A 91 10.51 -13.18 -7.00
C SER A 91 9.41 -13.20 -5.93
N TRP A 92 9.47 -14.13 -4.97
CA TRP A 92 8.51 -14.21 -3.87
C TRP A 92 8.71 -13.03 -2.90
N VAL A 93 9.95 -12.58 -2.71
CA VAL A 93 10.24 -11.42 -1.86
C VAL A 93 9.71 -10.12 -2.48
N PHE A 94 9.85 -9.96 -3.80
CA PHE A 94 9.46 -8.73 -4.50
C PHE A 94 7.99 -8.70 -4.94
N GLN A 95 7.34 -9.85 -5.08
CA GLN A 95 5.90 -9.93 -5.28
C GLN A 95 5.20 -9.52 -3.98
N THR A 96 4.70 -8.29 -3.89
CA THR A 96 4.03 -7.76 -2.69
C THR A 96 2.60 -7.28 -2.93
N LEU A 97 1.99 -7.66 -4.06
CA LEU A 97 0.65 -7.21 -4.45
C LEU A 97 -0.41 -7.66 -3.46
N ALA A 98 -0.30 -8.86 -2.86
CA ALA A 98 -1.28 -9.31 -1.88
C ALA A 98 -1.30 -8.39 -0.64
N VAL A 99 -0.14 -7.96 -0.15
CA VAL A 99 -0.02 -6.99 0.95
C VAL A 99 -0.61 -5.63 0.54
N PHE A 100 -0.37 -5.20 -0.71
CA PHE A 100 -0.96 -3.97 -1.23
C PHE A 100 -2.50 -4.00 -1.22
N PHE A 101 -3.12 -5.09 -1.71
CA PHE A 101 -4.57 -5.26 -1.71
C PHE A 101 -5.15 -5.43 -0.30
N LEU A 102 -4.44 -6.11 0.61
CA LEU A 102 -4.80 -6.21 2.03
C LEU A 102 -4.91 -4.81 2.67
N VAL A 103 -3.87 -4.00 2.51
CA VAL A 103 -3.85 -2.62 3.01
C VAL A 103 -4.91 -1.78 2.30
N GLY A 104 -5.08 -1.96 0.99
CA GLY A 104 -6.11 -1.30 0.18
C GLY A 104 -7.51 -1.53 0.73
N GLY A 105 -7.87 -2.79 1.02
CA GLY A 105 -9.16 -3.17 1.60
C GLY A 105 -9.36 -2.62 3.01
N HIS A 106 -8.31 -2.64 3.84
CA HIS A 106 -8.36 -2.07 5.18
C HIS A 106 -8.61 -0.55 5.15
N VAL A 107 -7.82 0.18 4.36
CA VAL A 107 -7.93 1.65 4.23
C VAL A 107 -9.25 2.06 3.59
N ALA A 108 -9.70 1.35 2.55
CA ALA A 108 -10.98 1.64 1.90
C ALA A 108 -12.16 1.44 2.85
N THR A 109 -12.19 0.34 3.61
CA THR A 109 -13.25 0.04 4.56
C THR A 109 -13.31 1.06 5.70
N ARG A 110 -12.16 1.37 6.32
CA ARG A 110 -12.07 2.38 7.39
C ARG A 110 -12.44 3.78 6.88
N SER A 111 -11.96 4.15 5.69
CA SER A 111 -12.28 5.44 5.07
C SER A 111 -13.77 5.59 4.77
N HIS A 112 -14.40 4.54 4.22
CA HIS A 112 -15.84 4.54 3.93
C HIS A 112 -16.67 4.65 5.21
N ALA A 113 -16.33 3.89 6.26
CA ALA A 113 -16.99 3.98 7.57
C ALA A 113 -16.89 5.39 8.16
N SER A 114 -15.70 6.00 8.08
CA SER A 114 -15.43 7.35 8.57
C SER A 114 -16.16 8.43 7.76
N ALA A 115 -16.24 8.29 6.43
CA ALA A 115 -16.99 9.19 5.56
C ALA A 115 -18.50 9.14 5.83
N ARG A 116 -19.03 7.93 6.04
CA ARG A 116 -20.43 7.71 6.44
C ARG A 116 -20.75 8.35 7.79
N ALA A 117 -19.86 8.21 8.77
CA ALA A 117 -20.02 8.84 10.09
C ALA A 117 -20.03 10.38 10.02
N ARG A 118 -19.36 10.98 9.03
CA ARG A 118 -19.37 12.43 8.76
C ARG A 118 -20.51 12.89 7.83
N GLY A 119 -21.44 12.00 7.45
CA GLY A 119 -22.54 12.33 6.54
C GLY A 119 -22.11 12.59 5.09
N THR A 120 -20.92 12.15 4.67
CA THR A 120 -20.48 12.28 3.27
C THR A 120 -21.20 11.25 2.40
N THR A 121 -21.73 11.67 1.24
CA THR A 121 -22.38 10.75 0.30
C THR A 121 -21.36 9.78 -0.32
N TYR A 122 -21.82 8.56 -0.63
CA TYR A 122 -20.98 7.53 -1.25
C TYR A 122 -20.36 8.01 -2.57
N GLY A 123 -21.14 8.67 -3.43
CA GLY A 123 -20.67 9.20 -4.71
C GLY A 123 -19.52 10.19 -4.56
N ARG A 124 -19.61 11.12 -3.59
CA ARG A 124 -18.53 12.08 -3.31
C ARG A 124 -17.28 11.39 -2.75
N TRP A 125 -17.46 10.45 -1.81
CA TRP A 125 -16.35 9.66 -1.28
C TRP A 125 -15.60 8.89 -2.37
N LEU A 126 -16.35 8.25 -3.29
CA LEU A 126 -15.78 7.50 -4.39
C LEU A 126 -15.08 8.43 -5.40
N ALA A 127 -15.76 9.51 -5.83
CA ALA A 127 -15.22 10.48 -6.77
C ALA A 127 -13.89 11.07 -6.28
N ASP A 128 -13.83 11.49 -5.02
CA ASP A 128 -12.61 12.02 -4.41
C ASP A 128 -11.45 11.01 -4.45
N ARG A 129 -11.75 9.71 -4.24
CA ARG A 129 -10.73 8.65 -4.21
C ARG A 129 -10.28 8.26 -5.62
N LEU A 130 -11.21 8.13 -6.55
CA LEU A 130 -10.92 7.83 -7.95
C LEU A 130 -10.20 8.99 -8.63
N ALA A 131 -10.58 10.25 -8.36
CA ALA A 131 -9.88 11.42 -8.92
C ALA A 131 -8.41 11.45 -8.48
N ARG A 132 -8.12 11.24 -7.19
CA ARG A 132 -6.74 11.16 -6.69
C ARG A 132 -5.92 10.01 -7.32
N LEU A 133 -6.59 8.94 -7.73
CA LEU A 133 -5.95 7.80 -8.37
C LEU A 133 -5.72 8.04 -9.87
N PHE A 134 -6.74 8.49 -10.59
CA PHE A 134 -6.74 8.58 -12.05
C PHE A 134 -6.17 9.89 -12.60
N VAL A 135 -6.16 10.99 -11.86
CA VAL A 135 -5.54 12.24 -12.33
C VAL A 135 -4.03 12.05 -12.60
N PRO A 136 -3.23 11.45 -11.70
CA PRO A 136 -1.84 11.12 -12.00
C PRO A 136 -1.68 10.10 -13.14
N VAL A 137 -2.60 9.16 -13.28
CA VAL A 137 -2.59 8.15 -14.36
C VAL A 137 -2.78 8.82 -15.71
N ALA A 138 -3.74 9.75 -15.83
CA ALA A 138 -4.01 10.48 -17.06
C ALA A 138 -2.77 11.23 -17.57
N ALA A 139 -1.98 11.83 -16.65
CA ALA A 139 -0.73 12.47 -17.01
C ALA A 139 0.31 11.51 -17.59
N VAL A 140 0.43 10.31 -17.04
CA VAL A 140 1.36 9.28 -17.54
C VAL A 140 0.89 8.74 -18.89
N ILE A 141 -0.41 8.55 -19.07
CA ILE A 141 -1.00 8.16 -20.35
C ILE A 141 -0.72 9.23 -21.41
N ALA A 142 -0.94 10.51 -21.09
CA ALA A 142 -0.66 11.61 -22.00
C ALA A 142 0.83 11.66 -22.38
N LEU A 143 1.72 11.55 -21.39
CA LEU A 143 3.18 11.51 -21.63
C LEU A 143 3.56 10.37 -22.57
N TRP A 144 3.09 9.14 -22.29
CA TRP A 144 3.44 7.98 -23.10
C TRP A 144 2.78 7.99 -24.47
N ALA A 145 1.59 8.60 -24.61
CA ALA A 145 1.00 8.87 -25.92
C ALA A 145 1.90 9.81 -26.73
N SER A 146 2.34 10.93 -26.16
CA SER A 146 3.28 11.85 -26.81
C SER A 146 4.63 11.19 -27.13
N ALA A 147 5.19 10.40 -26.22
CA ALA A 147 6.43 9.67 -26.43
C ALA A 147 6.29 8.63 -27.55
N THR A 148 5.15 7.93 -27.62
CA THR A 148 4.84 6.96 -28.69
C THR A 148 4.79 7.67 -30.04
N VAL A 149 4.09 8.79 -30.14
CA VAL A 149 4.04 9.61 -31.37
C VAL A 149 5.45 10.05 -31.77
N GLY A 150 6.23 10.58 -30.84
CA GLY A 150 7.62 10.99 -31.10
C GLY A 150 8.48 9.85 -31.64
N LEU A 151 8.42 8.67 -31.02
CA LEU A 151 9.17 7.49 -31.46
C LEU A 151 8.77 7.03 -32.86
N LEU A 152 7.46 7.04 -33.17
CA LEU A 152 6.96 6.67 -34.48
C LEU A 152 7.38 7.68 -35.57
N LEU A 153 7.43 8.97 -35.24
CA LEU A 153 7.92 10.02 -36.15
C LEU A 153 9.43 9.93 -36.42
N THR A 154 10.20 9.38 -35.49
CA THR A 154 11.64 9.12 -35.66
C THR A 154 11.95 7.76 -36.31
N GLU A 155 10.94 7.11 -36.91
CA GLU A 155 11.06 5.79 -37.55
C GLU A 155 11.62 4.70 -36.62
N ALA A 156 11.40 4.83 -35.30
CA ALA A 156 11.81 3.80 -34.35
C ALA A 156 11.08 2.49 -34.64
N GLU A 157 11.79 1.36 -34.53
CA GLU A 157 11.19 0.07 -34.84
C GLU A 157 9.95 -0.20 -33.97
N PHE A 158 8.88 -0.69 -34.61
CA PHE A 158 7.62 -1.01 -33.95
C PHE A 158 7.79 -1.93 -32.74
N THR A 159 8.72 -2.89 -32.79
CA THR A 159 9.04 -3.79 -31.67
C THR A 159 9.53 -3.02 -30.44
N THR A 160 10.38 -2.01 -30.63
CA THR A 160 10.89 -1.13 -29.56
C THR A 160 9.73 -0.32 -28.98
N VAL A 161 8.94 0.35 -29.82
CA VAL A 161 7.78 1.14 -29.38
C VAL A 161 6.80 0.28 -28.59
N ARG A 162 6.43 -0.89 -29.13
CA ARG A 162 5.54 -1.85 -28.46
C ARG A 162 6.10 -2.32 -27.12
N THR A 163 7.41 -2.57 -27.03
CA THR A 163 8.06 -3.00 -25.79
C THR A 163 7.98 -1.91 -24.72
N LEU A 164 8.35 -0.67 -25.06
CA LEU A 164 8.33 0.46 -24.13
C LEU A 164 6.90 0.78 -23.66
N VAL A 165 5.94 0.86 -24.58
CA VAL A 165 4.53 1.12 -24.26
C VAL A 165 3.96 0.00 -23.39
N LYS A 166 4.26 -1.26 -23.71
CA LYS A 166 3.81 -2.40 -22.88
C LYS A 166 4.39 -2.32 -21.47
N LEU A 167 5.67 -1.99 -21.31
CA LEU A 167 6.29 -1.83 -19.98
C LEU A 167 5.71 -0.65 -19.19
N ALA A 168 5.40 0.46 -19.88
CA ALA A 168 4.79 1.63 -19.27
C ALA A 168 3.36 1.37 -18.77
N LEU A 169 2.53 0.73 -19.61
CA LEU A 169 1.10 0.55 -19.34
C LEU A 169 0.79 -0.72 -18.55
N SER A 170 1.66 -1.74 -18.60
CA SER A 170 1.41 -3.02 -17.92
C SER A 170 1.10 -2.84 -16.43
N PRO A 171 1.83 -2.04 -15.64
CA PRO A 171 1.51 -1.88 -14.22
C PRO A 171 0.12 -1.25 -13.94
N LEU A 172 -0.52 -0.61 -14.93
CA LEU A 172 -1.80 0.07 -14.72
C LEU A 172 -2.98 -0.90 -14.52
N TRP A 173 -2.89 -2.16 -14.97
CA TRP A 173 -4.02 -3.10 -14.86
C TRP A 173 -4.45 -3.31 -13.40
N PHE A 174 -3.50 -3.39 -12.47
CA PHE A 174 -3.89 -3.64 -11.07
C PHE A 174 -4.48 -2.39 -10.42
N LEU A 175 -4.16 -1.17 -10.92
CA LEU A 175 -4.82 0.04 -10.47
C LEU A 175 -6.30 0.04 -10.88
N LEU A 176 -6.62 -0.50 -12.07
CA LEU A 176 -8.01 -0.70 -12.49
C LEU A 176 -8.73 -1.68 -11.56
N VAL A 177 -8.10 -2.81 -11.24
CA VAL A 177 -8.65 -3.78 -10.27
C VAL A 177 -8.83 -3.11 -8.90
N LEU A 178 -7.83 -2.37 -8.41
CA LEU A 178 -7.93 -1.64 -7.15
C LEU A 178 -9.08 -0.63 -7.17
N ALA A 179 -9.26 0.12 -8.27
CA ALA A 179 -10.35 1.07 -8.44
C ALA A 179 -11.71 0.37 -8.40
N ALA A 180 -11.86 -0.77 -9.09
CA ALA A 180 -13.07 -1.58 -9.10
C ALA A 180 -13.39 -2.13 -7.71
N LEU A 181 -12.40 -2.72 -7.01
CA LEU A 181 -12.57 -3.23 -5.63
C LEU A 181 -12.87 -2.09 -4.65
N THR A 182 -12.27 -0.92 -4.86
CA THR A 182 -12.56 0.28 -4.08
C THR A 182 -14.00 0.73 -4.26
N ALA A 183 -14.50 0.78 -5.49
CA ALA A 183 -15.90 1.08 -5.77
C ALA A 183 -16.82 0.00 -5.17
N ALA A 184 -16.43 -1.27 -5.22
CA ALA A 184 -17.23 -2.36 -4.65
C ALA A 184 -17.18 -2.43 -3.12
N THR A 185 -16.32 -1.66 -2.43
CA THR A 185 -16.14 -1.68 -0.96
C THR A 185 -17.43 -1.84 -0.14
N PRO A 186 -18.50 -1.05 -0.31
CA PRO A 186 -19.71 -1.20 0.51
C PRO A 186 -20.34 -2.60 0.43
N LEU A 187 -20.20 -3.29 -0.70
CA LEU A 187 -20.66 -4.67 -0.87
C LEU A 187 -19.65 -5.66 -0.29
N LEU A 188 -18.36 -5.44 -0.57
CA LEU A 188 -17.27 -6.34 -0.18
C LEU A 188 -17.02 -6.38 1.32
N THR A 189 -17.44 -5.36 2.08
CA THR A 189 -17.36 -5.37 3.55
C THR A 189 -18.21 -6.47 4.20
N ARG A 190 -19.13 -7.10 3.47
CA ARG A 190 -19.96 -8.22 3.95
C ARG A 190 -19.52 -9.58 3.42
N VAL A 191 -18.56 -9.62 2.51
CA VAL A 191 -18.13 -10.86 1.84
C VAL A 191 -17.08 -11.55 2.69
N ASN A 192 -17.27 -12.87 2.89
CA ASN A 192 -16.26 -13.72 3.53
C ASN A 192 -15.10 -13.97 2.55
N PRO A 193 -13.81 -13.83 2.97
CA PRO A 193 -12.65 -14.07 2.11
C PRO A 193 -12.56 -15.49 1.53
N LEU A 194 -13.27 -16.47 2.08
CA LEU A 194 -13.34 -17.82 1.54
C LEU A 194 -14.11 -17.91 0.22
N TRP A 195 -15.08 -17.02 -0.03
CA TRP A 195 -15.85 -17.02 -1.26
C TRP A 195 -15.00 -16.71 -2.50
N PRO A 196 -14.22 -15.59 -2.56
CA PRO A 196 -13.33 -15.34 -3.69
C PRO A 196 -12.22 -16.39 -3.81
N LEU A 197 -11.77 -16.97 -2.70
CA LEU A 197 -10.79 -18.07 -2.71
C LEU A 197 -11.37 -19.32 -3.37
N ALA A 198 -12.62 -19.67 -3.06
CA ALA A 198 -13.32 -20.78 -3.69
C ALA A 198 -13.50 -20.53 -5.19
N VAL A 199 -13.83 -19.32 -5.62
CA VAL A 199 -13.91 -18.97 -7.04
C VAL A 199 -12.58 -19.25 -7.75
N VAL A 200 -11.46 -18.78 -7.20
CA VAL A 200 -10.14 -19.01 -7.78
C VAL A 200 -9.81 -20.50 -7.86
N LEU A 201 -10.08 -21.24 -6.78
CA LEU A 201 -9.87 -22.69 -6.73
C LEU A 201 -10.64 -23.42 -7.84
N HIS A 202 -11.93 -23.13 -8.00
CA HIS A 202 -12.76 -23.80 -9.01
C HIS A 202 -12.36 -23.40 -10.44
N VAL A 203 -12.06 -22.12 -10.68
CA VAL A 203 -11.60 -21.66 -12.00
C VAL A 203 -10.29 -22.34 -12.39
N ASP A 204 -9.32 -22.42 -11.47
CA ASP A 204 -8.06 -23.10 -11.74
C ASP A 204 -8.23 -24.61 -11.90
N LEU A 205 -9.10 -25.25 -11.10
CA LEU A 205 -9.42 -26.67 -11.25
C LEU A 205 -10.03 -26.95 -12.64
N VAL A 206 -10.93 -26.09 -13.13
CA VAL A 206 -11.49 -26.23 -14.48
C VAL A 206 -10.42 -26.03 -15.55
N ARG A 207 -9.59 -24.99 -15.43
CA ARG A 207 -8.57 -24.65 -16.43
C ARG A 207 -7.44 -25.67 -16.51
N PHE A 208 -6.92 -26.13 -15.37
CA PHE A 208 -5.75 -27.00 -15.31
C PHE A 208 -6.09 -28.46 -15.08
N GLY A 209 -7.17 -28.76 -14.34
CA GLY A 209 -7.59 -30.13 -14.04
C GLY A 209 -8.49 -30.75 -15.11
N PHE A 210 -9.45 -29.99 -15.63
CA PHE A 210 -10.44 -30.48 -16.60
C PHE A 210 -10.19 -30.04 -18.06
N GLY A 211 -9.06 -29.38 -18.33
CA GLY A 211 -8.76 -28.88 -19.69
C GLY A 211 -9.74 -27.82 -20.19
N GLY A 212 -10.41 -27.12 -19.27
CA GLY A 212 -11.40 -26.10 -19.59
C GLY A 212 -10.79 -24.86 -20.25
N PRO A 213 -11.64 -23.97 -20.77
CA PRO A 213 -11.18 -22.88 -21.60
C PRO A 213 -10.36 -21.84 -20.83
N SER A 214 -9.28 -21.37 -21.46
CA SER A 214 -8.30 -20.45 -20.86
C SER A 214 -8.88 -19.08 -20.47
N TRP A 215 -9.93 -18.62 -21.15
CA TRP A 215 -10.58 -17.33 -20.90
C TRP A 215 -11.24 -17.25 -19.52
N LEU A 216 -11.58 -18.39 -18.89
CA LEU A 216 -12.10 -18.42 -17.52
C LEU A 216 -11.13 -17.79 -16.52
N GLY A 217 -9.83 -17.82 -16.82
CA GLY A 217 -8.82 -17.20 -15.97
C GLY A 217 -9.01 -15.69 -15.79
N TRP A 218 -9.70 -15.00 -16.70
CA TRP A 218 -10.01 -13.57 -16.52
C TRP A 218 -10.86 -13.30 -15.27
N VAL A 219 -11.67 -14.28 -14.83
CA VAL A 219 -12.41 -14.19 -13.56
C VAL A 219 -11.44 -14.11 -12.37
N ASN A 220 -10.33 -14.85 -12.42
CA ASN A 220 -9.31 -14.83 -11.37
C ASN A 220 -8.58 -13.49 -11.26
N VAL A 221 -8.60 -12.64 -12.29
CA VAL A 221 -8.04 -11.29 -12.18
C VAL A 221 -8.79 -10.51 -11.11
N VAL A 222 -10.11 -10.62 -11.01
CA VAL A 222 -10.86 -9.95 -9.94
C VAL A 222 -10.85 -10.81 -8.67
N ALA A 223 -11.16 -12.10 -8.79
CA ALA A 223 -11.31 -12.98 -7.63
C ALA A 223 -10.01 -13.15 -6.83
N GLY A 224 -8.86 -13.29 -7.50
CA GLY A 224 -7.57 -13.48 -6.86
C GLY A 224 -7.16 -12.31 -5.96
N TRP A 225 -7.37 -11.07 -6.41
CA TRP A 225 -7.09 -9.87 -5.61
C TRP A 225 -8.21 -9.51 -4.65
N LEU A 226 -9.42 -10.00 -4.89
CA LEU A 226 -10.53 -9.88 -3.96
C LEU A 226 -10.28 -10.64 -2.64
N VAL A 227 -9.52 -11.75 -2.68
CA VAL A 227 -9.11 -12.50 -1.47
C VAL A 227 -8.35 -11.62 -0.46
N PRO A 228 -7.16 -11.07 -0.76
CA PRO A 228 -6.45 -10.21 0.18
C PRO A 228 -7.23 -8.94 0.50
N TYR A 229 -8.00 -8.40 -0.45
CA TYR A 229 -8.82 -7.21 -0.21
C TYR A 229 -9.92 -7.43 0.84
N THR A 230 -10.68 -8.51 0.72
CA THR A 230 -11.72 -8.89 1.69
C THR A 230 -11.13 -9.32 3.03
N LEU A 231 -9.94 -9.91 3.03
CA LEU A 231 -9.17 -10.16 4.25
C LEU A 231 -8.78 -8.84 4.95
N GLY A 232 -8.45 -7.80 4.18
CA GLY A 232 -8.19 -6.45 4.68
C GLY A 232 -9.44 -5.80 5.28
N ALA A 233 -10.60 -6.01 4.65
CA ALA A 233 -11.89 -5.60 5.21
C ALA A 233 -12.22 -6.38 6.51
N ALA A 234 -12.00 -7.69 6.55
CA ALA A 234 -12.16 -8.51 7.76
C ALA A 234 -11.25 -8.05 8.90
N TRP A 235 -10.02 -7.66 8.57
CA TRP A 235 -9.10 -7.07 9.53
C TRP A 235 -9.66 -5.80 10.17
N THR A 236 -10.32 -4.90 9.41
CA THR A 236 -10.94 -3.70 9.99
C THR A 236 -12.09 -3.99 10.96
N ARG A 237 -12.74 -5.15 10.82
CA ARG A 237 -13.85 -5.59 11.68
C ARG A 237 -13.37 -6.31 12.95
N GLY A 238 -12.06 -6.47 13.14
CA GLY A 238 -11.48 -7.16 14.30
C GLY A 238 -11.44 -8.70 14.17
N GLU A 239 -11.86 -9.26 13.03
CA GLU A 239 -11.96 -10.72 12.84
C GLU A 239 -10.59 -11.43 12.83
N LEU A 240 -9.51 -10.69 12.57
CA LEU A 240 -8.14 -11.20 12.43
C LEU A 240 -7.20 -10.74 13.55
N GLU A 241 -7.74 -10.31 14.69
CA GLU A 241 -6.92 -9.82 15.81
C GLU A 241 -6.11 -10.93 16.47
N ARG A 242 -6.60 -12.17 16.43
CA ARG A 242 -5.94 -13.33 17.03
C ARG A 242 -4.67 -13.70 16.26
N ARG A 243 -3.55 -13.85 16.96
CA ARG A 243 -2.27 -14.33 16.37
C ARG A 243 -2.41 -15.67 15.63
N ARG A 244 -3.32 -16.54 16.10
CA ARG A 244 -3.64 -17.82 15.45
C ARG A 244 -4.07 -17.64 13.99
N ALA A 245 -4.87 -16.63 13.67
CA ALA A 245 -5.28 -16.36 12.29
C ALA A 245 -4.08 -16.02 11.39
N GLY A 246 -3.15 -15.19 11.89
CA GLY A 246 -1.91 -14.87 11.18
C GLY A 246 -1.04 -16.09 10.89
N TRP A 247 -0.89 -17.00 11.86
CA TRP A 247 -0.15 -18.25 11.68
C TRP A 247 -0.83 -19.23 10.72
N ILE A 248 -2.16 -19.38 10.80
CA ILE A 248 -2.92 -20.23 9.87
C ILE A 248 -2.74 -19.74 8.43
N LEU A 249 -2.86 -18.42 8.21
CA LEU A 249 -2.67 -17.81 6.90
C LEU A 249 -1.22 -17.98 6.41
N LEU A 250 -0.24 -17.74 7.27
CA LEU A 250 1.18 -17.88 6.94
C LEU A 250 1.55 -19.31 6.58
N VAL A 251 1.33 -20.27 7.49
CA VAL A 251 1.75 -21.66 7.31
C VAL A 251 0.88 -22.36 6.27
N GLY A 252 -0.44 -22.15 6.31
CA GLY A 252 -1.38 -22.73 5.36
C GLY A 252 -1.17 -22.19 3.94
N GLY A 253 -1.02 -20.87 3.79
CA GLY A 253 -0.75 -20.25 2.50
C GLY A 253 0.61 -20.65 1.93
N ALA A 254 1.66 -20.68 2.76
CA ALA A 254 3.01 -21.03 2.30
C ALA A 254 3.09 -22.52 1.95
N GLY A 255 2.52 -23.38 2.79
CA GLY A 255 2.41 -24.82 2.53
C GLY A 255 1.65 -25.09 1.24
N ALA A 256 0.48 -24.47 1.04
CA ALA A 256 -0.30 -24.62 -0.18
C ALA A 256 0.45 -24.10 -1.42
N ALA A 257 1.12 -22.95 -1.34
CA ALA A 257 1.92 -22.42 -2.45
C ALA A 257 3.08 -23.35 -2.83
N VAL A 258 3.84 -23.83 -1.84
CA VAL A 258 4.90 -24.82 -2.06
C VAL A 258 4.32 -26.09 -2.67
N VAL A 259 3.18 -26.57 -2.17
CA VAL A 259 2.56 -27.79 -2.67
C VAL A 259 2.14 -27.66 -4.14
N LEU A 260 1.50 -26.54 -4.48
CA LEU A 260 1.04 -26.28 -5.84
C LEU A 260 2.22 -26.14 -6.81
N VAL A 261 3.31 -25.49 -6.40
CA VAL A 261 4.51 -25.34 -7.22
C VAL A 261 5.26 -26.66 -7.38
N ALA A 262 5.45 -27.42 -6.29
CA ALA A 262 6.27 -28.64 -6.30
C ALA A 262 5.55 -29.85 -6.92
N TRP A 263 4.23 -29.99 -6.72
CA TRP A 263 3.48 -31.19 -7.12
C TRP A 263 2.35 -30.95 -8.12
N ALA A 264 1.82 -29.73 -8.24
CA ALA A 264 0.70 -29.44 -9.16
C ALA A 264 1.12 -28.68 -10.44
N GLY A 265 2.44 -28.55 -10.70
CA GLY A 265 2.97 -27.98 -11.94
C GLY A 265 2.77 -26.47 -12.09
N TYR A 266 2.47 -25.75 -11.01
CA TYR A 266 2.39 -24.28 -11.06
C TYR A 266 3.77 -23.66 -11.24
N PRO A 267 3.89 -22.52 -11.95
CA PRO A 267 5.18 -21.84 -12.12
C PRO A 267 5.83 -21.50 -10.78
N ALA A 268 7.14 -21.72 -10.67
CA ALA A 268 7.89 -21.37 -9.45
C ALA A 268 8.04 -19.84 -9.27
N SER A 269 8.04 -19.08 -10.36
CA SER A 269 8.10 -17.61 -10.33
C SER A 269 6.74 -17.03 -9.91
N MET A 270 6.73 -16.19 -8.87
CA MET A 270 5.53 -15.45 -8.44
C MET A 270 5.31 -14.15 -9.24
N VAL A 271 6.18 -13.88 -10.21
CA VAL A 271 6.07 -12.75 -11.15
C VAL A 271 6.04 -13.25 -12.60
N GLY A 272 5.51 -12.44 -13.51
CA GLY A 272 5.50 -12.79 -14.93
C GLY A 272 6.90 -12.76 -15.53
N VAL A 273 7.32 -13.87 -16.14
CA VAL A 273 8.57 -13.96 -16.89
C VAL A 273 8.25 -13.89 -18.39
N PRO A 274 8.84 -12.96 -19.16
CA PRO A 274 8.64 -12.91 -20.61
C PRO A 274 9.05 -14.23 -21.29
N GLY A 275 8.10 -14.85 -22.00
CA GLY A 275 8.32 -16.09 -22.74
C GLY A 275 7.79 -17.36 -22.06
N GLU A 276 7.32 -17.29 -20.81
CA GLU A 276 6.63 -18.42 -20.17
C GLU A 276 5.17 -18.53 -20.66
N ALA A 277 4.71 -19.77 -20.83
CA ALA A 277 3.35 -20.08 -21.28
C ALA A 277 2.27 -19.78 -20.22
N VAL A 278 2.61 -19.94 -18.94
CA VAL A 278 1.71 -19.70 -17.81
C VAL A 278 2.40 -18.77 -16.82
N SER A 279 1.70 -17.72 -16.38
CA SER A 279 2.18 -16.79 -15.36
C SER A 279 1.23 -16.80 -14.18
N ASN A 280 1.81 -16.85 -12.97
CA ASN A 280 1.05 -16.76 -11.72
C ASN A 280 0.29 -15.44 -11.54
N LEU A 281 0.57 -14.41 -12.35
CA LEU A 281 -0.07 -13.09 -12.26
C LEU A 281 -0.93 -12.73 -13.48
N ASN A 282 -0.93 -13.54 -14.55
CA ASN A 282 -1.62 -13.20 -15.79
C ASN A 282 -2.26 -14.45 -16.43
N PRO A 283 -3.45 -14.87 -15.95
CA PRO A 283 -4.19 -14.35 -14.79
C PRO A 283 -3.76 -14.97 -13.44
N PRO A 284 -4.15 -14.38 -12.28
CA PRO A 284 -3.81 -14.90 -10.96
C PRO A 284 -4.16 -16.39 -10.79
N THR A 285 -3.18 -17.17 -10.37
CA THR A 285 -3.35 -18.59 -10.08
C THR A 285 -3.68 -18.82 -8.61
N LEU A 286 -4.15 -20.02 -8.30
CA LEU A 286 -4.31 -20.48 -6.92
C LEU A 286 -2.98 -20.45 -6.16
N ALA A 287 -1.85 -20.75 -6.82
CA ALA A 287 -0.52 -20.64 -6.22
C ALA A 287 -0.21 -19.19 -5.80
N ALA A 288 -0.52 -18.20 -6.66
CA ALA A 288 -0.35 -16.79 -6.33
C ALA A 288 -1.25 -16.34 -5.18
N VAL A 289 -2.49 -16.82 -5.12
CA VAL A 289 -3.43 -16.52 -4.04
C VAL A 289 -3.00 -17.16 -2.73
N ALA A 290 -2.56 -18.43 -2.74
CA ALA A 290 -2.03 -19.13 -1.57
C ALA A 290 -0.78 -18.41 -1.02
N PHE A 291 0.14 -18.04 -1.91
CA PHE A 291 1.29 -17.21 -1.56
C PHE A 291 0.85 -15.85 -0.97
N GLY A 292 -0.14 -15.21 -1.57
CA GLY A 292 -0.71 -13.96 -1.07
C GLY A 292 -1.33 -14.06 0.33
N LEU A 293 -2.00 -15.18 0.63
CA LEU A 293 -2.51 -15.48 1.98
C LEU A 293 -1.35 -15.59 2.98
N ALA A 294 -0.25 -16.22 2.60
CA ALA A 294 0.94 -16.29 3.46
C ALA A 294 1.51 -14.91 3.76
N GLN A 295 1.61 -14.05 2.74
CA GLN A 295 2.06 -12.67 2.92
C GLN A 295 1.12 -11.87 3.82
N CYS A 296 -0.19 -12.07 3.70
CA CYS A 296 -1.17 -11.43 4.58
C CYS A 296 -1.02 -11.91 6.03
N GLY A 297 -0.82 -13.21 6.24
CA GLY A 297 -0.53 -13.78 7.55
C GLY A 297 0.73 -13.19 8.18
N LEU A 298 1.82 -13.11 7.40
CA LEU A 298 3.06 -12.48 7.81
C LEU A 298 2.87 -11.00 8.18
N ALA A 299 2.14 -10.23 7.36
CA ALA A 299 1.84 -8.83 7.62
C ALA A 299 1.08 -8.64 8.94
N LEU A 300 0.09 -9.50 9.22
CA LEU A 300 -0.68 -9.49 10.47
C LEU A 300 0.19 -9.85 11.69
N LEU A 301 1.15 -10.76 11.55
CA LEU A 301 2.07 -11.14 12.63
C LEU A 301 3.12 -10.05 12.91
N LEU A 302 3.60 -9.38 11.85
CA LEU A 302 4.60 -8.31 11.96
C LEU A 302 4.02 -6.96 12.38
N ARG A 303 2.69 -6.79 12.40
CA ARG A 303 2.01 -5.51 12.70
C ARG A 303 2.54 -4.81 13.94
N GLU A 304 2.73 -5.54 15.04
CA GLU A 304 3.13 -4.96 16.32
C GLU A 304 4.61 -4.59 16.34
N ARG A 305 5.43 -5.36 15.62
CA ARG A 305 6.84 -5.02 15.40
C ARG A 305 6.94 -3.78 14.53
N LEU A 306 6.14 -3.68 13.47
CA LEU A 306 6.08 -2.51 12.61
C LEU A 306 5.65 -1.26 13.39
N ARG A 307 4.63 -1.34 14.24
CA ARG A 307 4.24 -0.23 15.13
C ARG A 307 5.40 0.26 15.99
N ARG A 308 6.11 -0.66 16.65
CA ARG A 308 7.29 -0.32 17.48
C ARG A 308 8.42 0.33 16.67
N VAL A 309 8.71 -0.15 15.46
CA VAL A 309 9.73 0.46 14.59
C VAL A 309 9.29 1.85 14.14
N MET A 310 8.00 2.04 13.87
CA MET A 310 7.41 3.32 13.47
C MET A 310 7.24 4.33 14.63
N CYS A 311 7.59 3.96 15.86
CA CYS A 311 7.78 4.93 16.95
C CYS A 311 9.06 5.75 16.78
N ARG A 312 10.01 5.32 15.93
CA ARG A 312 11.23 6.07 15.62
C ARG A 312 10.90 7.19 14.61
N PRO A 313 11.12 8.48 14.93
CA PRO A 313 10.75 9.60 14.06
C PRO A 313 11.35 9.50 12.66
N SER A 314 12.61 9.08 12.53
CA SER A 314 13.28 8.92 11.23
C SER A 314 12.65 7.84 10.35
N ALA A 315 12.31 6.69 10.94
CA ALA A 315 11.66 5.60 10.22
C ALA A 315 10.23 5.99 9.79
N TRP A 316 9.51 6.69 10.67
CA TRP A 316 8.19 7.23 10.35
C TRP A 316 8.25 8.27 9.24
N ALA A 317 9.20 9.21 9.31
CA ALA A 317 9.36 10.26 8.29
C ALA A 317 9.62 9.68 6.89
N ALA A 318 10.48 8.66 6.80
CA ALA A 318 10.74 7.96 5.54
C ALA A 318 9.47 7.30 4.97
N VAL A 319 8.73 6.57 5.81
CA VAL A 319 7.46 5.93 5.41
C VAL A 319 6.39 6.96 5.05
N ALA A 320 6.28 8.05 5.81
CA ALA A 320 5.33 9.13 5.54
C ALA A 320 5.63 9.81 4.20
N LEU A 321 6.90 10.16 3.94
CA LEU A 321 7.33 10.80 2.70
C LEU A 321 7.09 9.90 1.48
N LEU A 322 7.44 8.62 1.59
CA LEU A 322 7.17 7.62 0.57
C LEU A 322 5.66 7.49 0.33
N ASN A 323 4.86 7.46 1.39
CA ASN A 323 3.41 7.36 1.27
C ASN A 323 2.75 8.61 0.68
N LEU A 324 3.27 9.82 0.93
CA LEU A 324 2.83 11.05 0.27
C LEU A 324 3.07 11.01 -1.24
N SER A 325 4.16 10.36 -1.65
CA SER A 325 4.57 10.22 -3.05
C SER A 325 4.21 8.86 -3.66
N ALA A 326 3.46 8.02 -2.94
CA ALA A 326 3.27 6.59 -3.25
C ALA A 326 2.74 6.38 -4.67
N MET A 327 1.67 7.08 -5.03
CA MET A 327 1.07 6.97 -6.36
C MET A 327 2.02 7.46 -7.45
N THR A 328 2.76 8.54 -7.19
CA THR A 328 3.73 9.08 -8.15
C THR A 328 4.93 8.16 -8.32
N VAL A 329 5.50 7.63 -7.23
CA VAL A 329 6.56 6.60 -7.28
C VAL A 329 6.08 5.41 -8.11
N PHE A 330 4.89 4.91 -7.81
CA PHE A 330 4.31 3.78 -8.51
C PHE A 330 4.07 4.05 -10.00
N LEU A 331 3.66 5.25 -10.40
CA LEU A 331 3.41 5.52 -11.83
C LEU A 331 4.68 5.82 -12.62
N TRP A 332 5.68 6.43 -11.99
CA TRP A 332 6.87 6.94 -12.69
C TRP A 332 8.07 5.99 -12.65
N HIS A 333 8.08 4.96 -11.81
CA HIS A 333 9.25 4.08 -11.68
C HIS A 333 9.65 3.34 -12.96
N GLN A 334 8.70 2.90 -13.78
CA GLN A 334 8.98 2.28 -15.09
C GLN A 334 9.51 3.32 -16.07
N THR A 335 8.92 4.51 -16.10
CA THR A 335 9.42 5.64 -16.90
C THR A 335 10.84 6.02 -16.49
N ALA A 336 11.17 6.02 -15.20
CA ALA A 336 12.51 6.30 -14.70
C ALA A 336 13.52 5.25 -15.18
N LEU A 337 13.18 3.95 -15.07
CA LEU A 337 14.00 2.85 -15.60
C LEU A 337 14.26 3.02 -17.10
N MET A 338 13.21 3.25 -17.89
CA MET A 338 13.31 3.42 -19.34
C MET A 338 14.07 4.68 -19.72
N ALA A 339 13.85 5.79 -19.03
CA ALA A 339 14.58 7.04 -19.26
C ALA A 339 16.07 6.86 -18.98
N THR A 340 16.45 6.26 -17.84
CA THR A 340 17.85 5.96 -17.52
C THR A 340 18.48 5.00 -18.54
N THR A 341 17.71 4.00 -18.97
CA THR A 341 18.17 3.06 -20.00
C THR A 341 18.42 3.80 -21.32
N ALA A 342 17.45 4.59 -21.80
CA ALA A 342 17.55 5.35 -23.03
C ALA A 342 18.69 6.38 -23.02
N THR A 343 18.84 7.15 -21.92
CA THR A 343 19.95 8.12 -21.81
C THR A 343 21.30 7.42 -21.67
N GLY A 344 21.34 6.27 -21.02
CA GLY A 344 22.55 5.45 -20.90
C GLY A 344 23.09 4.97 -22.25
N LEU A 345 22.22 4.76 -23.26
CA LEU A 345 22.66 4.38 -24.62
C LEU A 345 23.58 5.43 -25.27
N LEU A 346 23.47 6.70 -24.88
CA LEU A 346 24.33 7.77 -25.39
C LEU A 346 25.80 7.56 -24.98
N ALA A 347 26.05 6.86 -23.87
CA ALA A 347 27.37 6.46 -23.42
C ALA A 347 27.78 5.05 -23.92
N GLY A 348 27.00 4.47 -24.83
CA GLY A 348 27.20 3.12 -25.36
C GLY A 348 26.45 2.03 -24.61
N ARG A 349 26.82 0.77 -24.87
CA ARG A 349 26.23 -0.39 -24.20
C ARG A 349 26.83 -0.54 -22.81
N LEU A 350 25.99 -0.43 -21.79
CA LEU A 350 26.38 -0.41 -20.38
C LEU A 350 25.94 -1.73 -19.69
N PRO A 351 26.83 -2.37 -18.91
CA PRO A 351 26.49 -3.56 -18.14
C PRO A 351 25.32 -3.32 -17.19
N GLY A 352 24.41 -4.28 -17.13
CA GLY A 352 23.24 -4.21 -16.26
C GLY A 352 22.14 -3.24 -16.73
N LEU A 353 22.32 -2.53 -17.86
CA LEU A 353 21.26 -1.77 -18.52
C LEU A 353 20.86 -2.43 -19.85
N HIS A 354 21.83 -2.60 -20.74
CA HIS A 354 21.65 -2.98 -22.15
C HIS A 354 22.05 -4.41 -22.47
N THR A 355 22.73 -5.07 -21.53
CA THR A 355 23.29 -6.41 -21.69
C THR A 355 22.29 -7.50 -21.30
N LEU A 356 22.53 -8.71 -21.79
CA LEU A 356 21.75 -9.89 -21.43
C LEU A 356 21.83 -10.15 -19.91
N PRO A 357 20.70 -10.54 -19.27
CA PRO A 357 20.66 -10.85 -17.85
C PRO A 357 20.89 -12.35 -17.60
N ASP A 358 22.03 -12.87 -18.05
CA ASP A 358 22.37 -14.30 -18.06
C ASP A 358 23.25 -14.74 -16.89
N ASP A 359 23.86 -13.81 -16.15
CA ASP A 359 24.73 -14.11 -15.01
C ASP A 359 24.53 -13.17 -13.80
N LEU A 360 25.26 -13.45 -12.70
CA LEU A 360 25.23 -12.65 -11.47
C LEU A 360 25.98 -11.32 -11.58
N THR A 361 26.87 -11.16 -12.54
CA THR A 361 27.53 -9.87 -12.79
C THR A 361 26.52 -8.84 -13.27
N TRP A 362 25.52 -9.27 -14.06
CA TRP A 362 24.39 -8.42 -14.42
C TRP A 362 23.62 -7.96 -13.19
N VAL A 363 23.37 -8.86 -12.23
CA VAL A 363 22.66 -8.52 -10.97
C VAL A 363 23.47 -7.49 -10.17
N ALA A 364 24.78 -7.70 -10.02
CA ALA A 364 25.66 -6.76 -9.33
C ALA A 364 25.67 -5.38 -10.02
N ALA A 365 25.82 -5.34 -11.34
CA ALA A 365 25.75 -4.10 -12.11
C ALA A 365 24.38 -3.41 -11.94
N ARG A 366 23.29 -4.17 -11.94
CA ARG A 366 21.93 -3.64 -11.73
C ARG A 366 21.75 -3.02 -10.35
N LEU A 367 22.36 -3.59 -9.31
CA LEU A 367 22.36 -3.00 -7.96
C LEU A 367 23.07 -1.64 -7.92
N VAL A 368 24.15 -1.48 -8.69
CA VAL A 368 24.86 -0.19 -8.82
C VAL A 368 24.01 0.87 -9.53
N TRP A 369 23.10 0.47 -10.42
CA TRP A 369 22.18 1.39 -11.09
C TRP A 369 20.98 1.84 -10.24
N LEU A 370 20.66 1.16 -9.12
CA LEU A 370 19.51 1.50 -8.28
C LEU A 370 19.50 2.97 -7.80
N PRO A 371 20.61 3.55 -7.30
CA PRO A 371 20.63 4.97 -6.94
C PRO A 371 20.35 5.90 -8.12
N VAL A 372 20.77 5.53 -9.33
CA VAL A 372 20.51 6.31 -10.55
C VAL A 372 19.04 6.25 -10.93
N PHE A 373 18.39 5.09 -10.80
CA PHE A 373 16.93 4.99 -11.01
C PHE A 373 16.15 5.80 -9.99
N VAL A 374 16.59 5.79 -8.72
CA VAL A 374 16.00 6.65 -7.68
C VAL A 374 16.18 8.13 -8.02
N LEU A 375 17.37 8.54 -8.47
CA LEU A 375 17.63 9.91 -8.89
C LEU A 375 16.74 10.31 -10.07
N ALA A 376 16.68 9.49 -11.12
CA ALA A 376 15.82 9.72 -12.27
C ALA A 376 14.34 9.82 -11.87
N LEU A 377 13.89 8.94 -10.96
CA LEU A 377 12.54 8.99 -10.43
C LEU A 377 12.25 10.29 -9.68
N VAL A 378 13.18 10.76 -8.83
CA VAL A 378 13.04 12.04 -8.11
C VAL A 378 13.02 13.21 -9.08
N LEU A 379 13.85 13.20 -10.13
CA LEU A 379 13.86 14.22 -11.17
C LEU A 379 12.53 14.26 -11.96
N CYS A 380 12.02 13.10 -12.38
CA CYS A 380 10.71 13.00 -13.02
C CYS A 380 9.60 13.54 -12.11
N GLN A 381 9.63 13.22 -10.82
CA GLN A 381 8.66 13.72 -9.84
C GLN A 381 8.74 15.25 -9.66
N GLY A 382 9.95 15.79 -9.53
CA GLY A 382 10.17 17.23 -9.40
C GLY A 382 9.67 18.00 -10.63
N ALA A 383 10.00 17.50 -11.83
CA ALA A 383 9.58 18.06 -13.10
C ALA A 383 8.05 18.02 -13.31
N PHE A 384 7.37 17.02 -12.75
CA PHE A 384 5.91 16.90 -12.80
C PHE A 384 5.23 17.82 -11.78
N ARG A 385 5.75 17.89 -10.53
CA ARG A 385 5.20 18.75 -9.48
C ARG A 385 5.34 20.23 -9.80
N SER A 386 6.42 20.65 -10.45
CA SER A 386 6.62 22.05 -10.85
C SER A 386 5.68 22.50 -11.99
N ARG A 387 5.07 21.56 -12.71
CA ARG A 387 4.15 21.82 -13.83
C ARG A 387 2.69 21.46 -13.54
N GLY A 388 2.42 20.80 -12.41
CA GLY A 388 1.08 20.44 -11.99
C GLY A 388 0.33 21.61 -11.34
N PRO A 389 -1.01 21.66 -11.42
CA PRO A 389 -1.78 22.62 -10.65
C PRO A 389 -1.49 22.44 -9.16
N ASP A 390 -1.08 23.52 -8.49
CA ASP A 390 -0.85 23.57 -7.05
C ASP A 390 -2.10 22.97 -6.37
N PRO A 391 -1.98 21.92 -5.53
CA PRO A 391 -3.15 21.38 -4.85
C PRO A 391 -3.74 22.52 -4.03
N ALA A 392 -4.93 22.97 -4.43
CA ALA A 392 -5.63 24.07 -3.81
C ALA A 392 -5.46 23.99 -2.29
N ARG A 393 -4.78 24.99 -1.71
CA ARG A 393 -4.65 25.14 -0.26
C ARG A 393 -6.02 24.86 0.34
N PRO A 394 -6.15 23.96 1.33
CA PRO A 394 -7.41 23.78 2.03
C PRO A 394 -7.86 25.17 2.47
N GLY A 395 -9.03 25.58 1.97
CA GLY A 395 -9.57 26.91 2.19
C GLY A 395 -9.40 27.26 3.65
N ARG A 396 -8.74 28.40 3.88
CA ARG A 396 -8.64 29.09 5.16
C ARG A 396 -9.99 28.96 5.85
N ALA A 397 -10.08 28.05 6.83
CA ALA A 397 -11.28 27.89 7.62
C ALA A 397 -11.66 29.28 8.11
N THR A 398 -12.81 29.75 7.67
CA THR A 398 -13.44 30.96 8.17
C THR A 398 -13.39 30.87 9.68
N ARG A 399 -12.69 31.84 10.30
CA ARG A 399 -12.68 32.06 11.75
C ARG A 399 -14.10 31.86 12.28
N PRO A 400 -14.31 31.12 13.38
CA PRO A 400 -15.59 31.18 14.04
C PRO A 400 -15.78 32.65 14.44
N VAL A 401 -16.79 33.29 13.85
CA VAL A 401 -17.32 34.56 14.35
C VAL A 401 -17.75 34.25 15.78
N ARG A 402 -16.95 34.74 16.72
CA ARG A 402 -17.25 34.72 18.15
C ARG A 402 -18.46 35.63 18.31
N GLY A 403 -19.66 35.05 18.19
CA GLY A 403 -20.92 35.73 18.49
C GLY A 403 -20.92 36.08 19.97
N THR A 404 -20.40 37.25 20.32
CA THR A 404 -20.65 37.89 21.60
C THR A 404 -22.13 38.22 21.66
N ARG A 405 -22.93 37.28 22.14
CA ARG A 405 -24.31 37.53 22.54
C ARG A 405 -24.25 38.30 23.87
N SER A 406 -24.11 39.62 23.74
CA SER A 406 -24.37 40.57 24.81
C SER A 406 -25.82 40.41 25.26
N VAL A 407 -26.04 39.66 26.34
CA VAL A 407 -27.28 39.74 27.10
C VAL A 407 -27.20 41.01 27.92
N ARG A 408 -27.58 42.13 27.29
CA ARG A 408 -27.85 43.38 27.98
C ARG A 408 -29.10 43.18 28.83
N GLY A 409 -28.89 42.87 30.12
CA GLY A 409 -29.95 42.89 31.13
C GLY A 409 -30.51 44.30 31.25
N THR A 410 -31.70 44.52 30.72
CA THR A 410 -32.51 45.69 31.02
C THR A 410 -33.04 45.54 32.44
N ARG A 411 -32.53 46.43 33.28
CA ARG A 411 -32.87 46.63 34.67
C ARG A 411 -34.21 47.37 34.75
N THR A 412 -35.30 46.66 35.02
CA THR A 412 -36.57 47.26 35.45
C THR A 412 -36.82 46.89 36.90
N GLY A 413 -36.69 47.88 37.78
CA GLY A 413 -37.09 47.77 39.17
C GLY A 413 -38.59 48.00 39.32
N ARG A 414 -39.28 47.09 40.02
CA ARG A 414 -40.45 47.41 40.84
C ARG A 414 -40.71 46.34 41.90
N ALA A 415 -40.30 46.68 43.12
CA ALA A 415 -41.12 46.72 44.33
C ALA A 415 -42.03 45.52 44.68
N THR A 416 -41.67 44.88 45.80
CA THR A 416 -42.52 44.66 47.00
C THR A 416 -43.26 43.32 47.19
N ARG A 417 -42.84 42.64 48.27
CA ARG A 417 -43.56 41.70 49.16
C ARG A 417 -44.12 40.40 48.56
N SER A 418 -43.63 39.25 49.06
CA SER A 418 -44.44 38.37 49.93
C SER A 418 -43.69 37.12 50.43
N ARG A 419 -43.81 36.92 51.75
CA ARG A 419 -43.88 35.67 52.53
C ARG A 419 -43.00 34.48 52.14
N VAL A 420 -42.03 34.23 53.02
CA VAL A 420 -41.49 32.89 53.32
C VAL A 420 -42.59 32.07 54.00
N ILE A 421 -43.09 31.04 53.32
CA ILE A 421 -43.89 29.97 53.92
C ILE A 421 -43.02 28.71 53.94
N ARG A 422 -42.77 28.22 55.16
CA ARG A 422 -42.21 26.90 55.46
C ARG A 422 -43.12 25.83 54.86
N LEU A 423 -42.56 24.92 54.05
CA LEU A 423 -43.21 23.67 53.69
C LEU A 423 -42.54 22.50 54.42
N ASN A 424 -43.38 21.89 55.24
CA ASN A 424 -43.23 20.72 56.07
C ASN A 424 -43.07 19.46 55.18
N ARG A 425 -42.09 18.60 55.47
CA ARG A 425 -41.96 17.27 54.85
C ARG A 425 -42.79 16.27 55.66
N GLY A 426 -44.01 16.01 55.20
CA GLY A 426 -44.85 14.90 55.64
C GLY A 426 -44.53 13.61 54.87
N ARG A 427 -44.45 12.52 55.63
CA ARG A 427 -44.27 11.12 55.28
C ARG A 427 -45.54 10.55 54.60
N PRO A 428 -45.47 9.62 53.63
CA PRO A 428 -46.65 8.90 53.16
C PRO A 428 -46.82 7.54 53.87
N ASP A 429 -48.03 7.28 54.34
CA ASP A 429 -48.51 5.98 54.84
C ASP A 429 -49.01 5.10 53.67
N HIS A 430 -48.73 3.79 53.78
CA HIS A 430 -49.23 2.72 52.91
C HIS A 430 -50.54 2.12 53.48
N PRO A 431 -51.49 1.66 52.65
CA PRO A 431 -52.67 0.94 53.13
C PRO A 431 -52.41 -0.58 53.17
N THR A 432 -52.84 -1.22 54.27
CA THR A 432 -52.90 -2.68 54.45
C THR A 432 -54.36 -3.14 54.42
N THR A 433 -54.66 -4.10 53.56
CA THR A 433 -55.86 -4.93 53.59
C THR A 433 -55.41 -6.39 53.49
N GLU A 434 -55.65 -7.19 54.52
CA GLU A 434 -55.90 -8.63 54.39
C GLU A 434 -56.54 -9.19 55.67
N GLU A 435 -57.60 -9.97 55.47
CA GLU A 435 -58.53 -10.56 56.44
C GLU A 435 -57.96 -11.75 57.24
N PRO A 436 -58.61 -12.14 58.36
CA PRO A 436 -58.19 -13.25 59.20
C PRO A 436 -59.02 -14.53 58.98
N HIS A 437 -58.41 -15.71 59.11
CA HIS A 437 -59.06 -16.87 59.75
C HIS A 437 -58.06 -17.99 60.12
N ARG A 438 -58.03 -18.32 61.42
CA ARG A 438 -57.43 -19.54 62.01
C ARG A 438 -58.37 -20.74 61.81
N ALA A 439 -57.85 -21.94 61.53
CA ALA A 439 -57.64 -22.99 62.55
C ALA A 439 -57.51 -24.44 61.97
N ARG A 440 -56.35 -25.04 62.29
CA ARG A 440 -56.12 -26.45 62.75
C ARG A 440 -56.10 -27.64 61.77
N PRO A 441 -55.40 -28.75 62.16
CA PRO A 441 -54.50 -29.51 61.28
C PRO A 441 -54.86 -31.00 61.10
N ALA A 442 -54.19 -31.67 60.16
CA ALA A 442 -53.99 -33.12 60.16
C ALA A 442 -52.65 -33.50 59.49
N THR A 443 -51.87 -34.28 60.22
CA THR A 443 -50.64 -35.03 59.87
C THR A 443 -50.92 -36.25 58.95
N PRO A 444 -49.95 -37.14 58.62
CA PRO A 444 -48.61 -36.95 58.04
C PRO A 444 -48.30 -37.94 56.87
N SER A 445 -47.07 -37.83 56.32
CA SER A 445 -46.22 -38.90 55.72
C SER A 445 -46.71 -39.72 54.52
N VAL A 446 -45.98 -39.64 53.39
CA VAL A 446 -44.99 -40.62 52.86
C VAL A 446 -44.00 -39.87 51.98
#